data_AF-A0AA50ISN2-F1
#
_entry.id   AF-A0AA50ISN2-F1
#
_cell.length_a   1.000
_cell.length_b   1.000
_cell.length_c   1.000
_cell.angle_alpha   90.00
_cell.angle_beta   90.00
_cell.angle_gamma   90.00
#
_symmetry.space_group_name_H-M   'P 1'
#
loop_
_entity.id
_entity.type
_entity.pdbx_description
1 polymer ?
#
loop_
_entity_poly.entity_id
_entity_poly.type
_entity_poly.pdbx_seq_one_letter_code
_entity_poly.pdbx_strand_id
1 'polypeptide(L)'
;DSPGYITTKYGAPVGVKTAIQTVGKNGPALLQDAQFLDEISSFDRERIPERVVHAKGAGAFGYFEVTHDISKYSAAKVFESIGKKTPIAVRFSTVGGESGSADTVRDPRGFAVKFYTDDGIWDLVGNNTPIFFIRDPTLFPSFIHTQKRNPATHLKDADMFWDFMTLRPETMHQLLYLFGDRGIPDGYRFMNGYGSHTFKLVNAQGVAHWVKFHYKTNQGIKNLPVDKAAELASSDPDYSIRDLYNAIAKGDCPSWTLSIQVMTMAQAESCKFNPFDLTKIWPHSEYPLIPVGKLVLDRNPKNYFAEVEQIAFSPSNLVPGIEPSPDKMLQGRLFSYSDTHRHRLGANYLQLPVNCPFRVTVSNYQRDGPQNMSNQDGAPNYFPNSFSGPQECPRAQRLQPRFNVSGDVDRYDSGQTEDNFSQATLLYK
;
A
#
# COMPACT_ATOMS: atom_id res chain seq x y z
N ASP A 1 23.35 -12.68 -28.22
CA ASP A 1 22.63 -11.80 -29.15
C ASP A 1 23.34 -10.47 -29.31
N SER A 2 23.39 -9.93 -30.53
CA SER A 2 23.93 -8.60 -30.83
C SER A 2 22.99 -7.53 -30.24
N PRO A 3 23.50 -6.42 -29.66
CA PRO A 3 22.70 -5.46 -28.87
C PRO A 3 21.62 -4.65 -29.65
N GLY A 4 21.38 -4.93 -30.93
CA GLY A 4 20.45 -4.18 -31.77
C GLY A 4 20.95 -2.78 -32.14
N TYR A 5 20.18 -2.06 -32.98
CA TYR A 5 20.44 -0.66 -33.34
C TYR A 5 19.60 0.27 -32.46
N ILE A 6 20.12 1.48 -32.18
CA ILE A 6 19.34 2.55 -31.53
C ILE A 6 18.21 2.98 -32.47
N THR A 7 17.01 3.19 -31.92
CA THR A 7 15.84 3.65 -32.68
C THR A 7 15.14 4.83 -32.00
N THR A 8 14.36 5.60 -32.77
CA THR A 8 13.35 6.54 -32.24
C THR A 8 12.17 5.79 -31.61
N LYS A 9 11.25 6.50 -30.94
CA LYS A 9 10.05 5.87 -30.34
C LYS A 9 9.11 5.20 -31.34
N TYR A 10 9.16 5.62 -32.61
CA TYR A 10 8.40 5.04 -33.72
C TYR A 10 9.21 4.02 -34.53
N GLY A 11 10.37 3.59 -34.02
CA GLY A 11 11.13 2.45 -34.55
C GLY A 11 12.10 2.76 -35.69
N ALA A 12 12.32 4.03 -36.04
CA ALA A 12 13.30 4.39 -37.09
C ALA A 12 14.73 4.31 -36.55
N PRO A 13 15.70 3.71 -37.27
CA PRO A 13 17.08 3.62 -36.82
C PRO A 13 17.76 5.00 -36.74
N VAL A 14 18.60 5.19 -35.72
CA VAL A 14 19.37 6.42 -35.48
C VAL A 14 20.78 6.28 -36.03
N GLY A 15 21.19 7.19 -36.92
CA GLY A 15 22.52 7.17 -37.53
C GLY A 15 23.61 7.77 -36.62
N VAL A 16 23.35 8.94 -36.01
CA VAL A 16 24.28 9.64 -35.12
C VAL A 16 23.52 10.08 -33.88
N LYS A 17 23.98 9.64 -32.70
CA LYS A 17 23.32 9.92 -31.40
C LYS A 17 24.06 10.96 -30.54
N THR A 18 25.25 11.35 -30.97
CA THR A 18 26.18 12.20 -30.20
C THR A 18 26.20 13.65 -30.67
N ALA A 19 25.35 14.03 -31.63
CA ALA A 19 25.27 15.39 -32.17
C ALA A 19 23.85 15.68 -32.69
N ILE A 20 23.45 16.94 -32.62
CA ILE A 20 22.23 17.46 -33.26
C ILE A 20 22.55 18.00 -34.67
N GLN A 21 21.54 18.16 -35.51
CA GLN A 21 21.71 18.78 -36.84
C GLN A 21 21.95 20.29 -36.75
N THR A 22 23.00 20.76 -37.44
CA THR A 22 23.38 22.17 -37.52
C THR A 22 23.68 22.63 -38.95
N VAL A 23 23.61 23.94 -39.20
CA VAL A 23 24.06 24.55 -40.47
C VAL A 23 25.59 24.68 -40.49
N GLY A 24 26.27 23.59 -40.83
CA GLY A 24 27.73 23.51 -40.77
C GLY A 24 28.26 23.29 -39.34
N LYS A 25 29.58 23.07 -39.21
CA LYS A 25 30.21 22.60 -37.95
C LYS A 25 29.96 23.50 -36.73
N ASN A 26 29.84 24.81 -36.94
CA ASN A 26 29.69 25.83 -35.89
C ASN A 26 28.42 26.69 -36.07
N GLY A 27 27.46 26.23 -36.86
CA GLY A 27 26.23 26.98 -37.14
C GLY A 27 25.08 26.67 -36.17
N PRO A 28 23.93 27.34 -36.35
CA PRO A 28 22.76 27.12 -35.52
C PRO A 28 22.15 25.72 -35.73
N ALA A 29 21.43 25.24 -34.72
CA ALA A 29 20.66 24.01 -34.77
C ALA A 29 19.43 24.12 -35.68
N LEU A 30 18.96 22.98 -36.21
CA LEU A 30 17.79 22.91 -37.08
C LEU A 30 16.61 22.23 -36.37
N LEU A 31 15.43 22.85 -36.43
CA LEU A 31 14.19 22.28 -35.87
C LEU A 31 13.77 20.98 -36.56
N GLN A 32 14.26 20.71 -37.77
CA GLN A 32 13.96 19.48 -38.51
C GLN A 32 14.60 18.22 -37.90
N ASP A 33 15.48 18.36 -36.88
CA ASP A 33 16.07 17.24 -36.18
C ASP A 33 15.03 16.52 -35.29
N ALA A 34 14.16 15.75 -35.95
CA ALA A 34 13.10 15.01 -35.30
C ALA A 34 13.63 13.95 -34.32
N GLN A 35 14.87 13.46 -34.49
CA GLN A 35 15.48 12.49 -33.57
C GLN A 35 15.81 13.15 -32.23
N PHE A 36 16.44 14.32 -32.25
CA PHE A 36 16.68 15.11 -31.05
C PHE A 36 15.37 15.52 -30.36
N LEU A 37 14.41 16.04 -31.14
CA LEU A 37 13.11 16.47 -30.60
C LEU A 37 12.32 15.32 -29.98
N ASP A 38 12.37 14.12 -30.58
CA ASP A 38 11.72 12.93 -30.04
C ASP A 38 12.26 12.59 -28.64
N GLU A 39 13.58 12.48 -28.52
CA GLU A 39 14.25 12.11 -27.27
C GLU A 39 14.07 13.17 -26.17
N ILE A 40 14.35 14.44 -26.46
CA ILE A 40 14.28 15.49 -25.43
C ILE A 40 12.86 15.67 -24.93
N SER A 41 11.85 15.53 -25.81
CA SER A 41 10.45 15.64 -25.41
C SER A 41 10.01 14.50 -24.47
N SER A 42 10.60 13.32 -24.62
CA SER A 42 10.38 12.18 -23.71
C SER A 42 11.11 12.38 -22.38
N PHE A 43 12.37 12.84 -22.40
CA PHE A 43 13.14 13.15 -21.20
C PHE A 43 12.41 14.18 -20.31
N ASP A 44 11.89 15.25 -20.92
CA ASP A 44 11.14 16.30 -20.21
C ASP A 44 9.87 15.79 -19.52
N ARG A 45 9.41 14.57 -19.84
CA ARG A 45 8.17 13.96 -19.33
C ARG A 45 8.40 12.69 -18.51
N GLU A 46 9.64 12.41 -18.10
CA GLU A 46 9.93 11.23 -17.29
C GLU A 46 9.33 11.28 -15.88
N ARG A 47 9.11 12.48 -15.32
CA ARG A 47 8.61 12.64 -13.96
C ARG A 47 7.08 12.61 -13.94
N ILE A 48 6.53 11.76 -13.09
CA ILE A 48 5.13 11.78 -12.66
C ILE A 48 5.06 12.34 -11.23
N PRO A 49 3.87 12.76 -10.74
CA PRO A 49 3.73 13.12 -9.34
C PRO A 49 4.17 11.96 -8.43
N GLU A 50 4.95 12.25 -7.39
CA GLU A 50 5.21 11.27 -6.35
C GLU A 50 3.92 10.97 -5.55
N ARG A 51 3.95 9.93 -4.71
CA ARG A 51 2.84 9.71 -3.78
C ARG A 51 2.79 10.84 -2.76
N VAL A 52 1.59 11.39 -2.52
CA VAL A 52 1.39 12.47 -1.53
C VAL A 52 1.91 12.10 -0.13
N VAL A 53 1.87 10.82 0.23
CA VAL A 53 2.49 10.22 1.41
C VAL A 53 3.22 8.95 0.99
N HIS A 54 4.24 8.54 1.75
CA HIS A 54 5.01 7.33 1.44
C HIS A 54 5.73 7.38 0.08
N ALA A 55 6.28 8.55 -0.29
CA ALA A 55 6.97 8.75 -1.56
C ALA A 55 8.26 7.90 -1.65
N LYS A 56 9.15 7.95 -0.65
CA LYS A 56 10.38 7.14 -0.61
C LYS A 56 10.09 5.69 -0.22
N GLY A 57 10.55 4.72 -1.02
CA GLY A 57 10.32 3.30 -0.72
C GLY A 57 11.09 2.31 -1.59
N ALA A 58 10.92 1.03 -1.28
CA ALA A 58 11.46 -0.10 -2.03
C ALA A 58 10.35 -1.10 -2.35
N GLY A 59 10.46 -1.79 -3.48
CA GLY A 59 9.50 -2.82 -3.87
C GLY A 59 10.18 -4.14 -4.21
N ALA A 60 9.46 -5.23 -3.97
CA ALA A 60 9.88 -6.58 -4.31
C ALA A 60 8.66 -7.48 -4.52
N PHE A 61 8.89 -8.65 -5.10
CA PHE A 61 7.86 -9.61 -5.48
C PHE A 61 8.15 -10.98 -4.88
N GLY A 62 7.13 -11.81 -4.83
CA GLY A 62 7.26 -13.22 -4.52
C GLY A 62 5.91 -13.89 -4.39
N TYR A 63 5.69 -14.62 -3.30
CA TYR A 63 4.44 -15.34 -3.09
C TYR A 63 3.96 -15.33 -1.64
N PHE A 64 2.65 -15.50 -1.50
CA PHE A 64 1.98 -15.89 -0.28
C PHE A 64 1.65 -17.38 -0.33
N GLU A 65 2.00 -18.15 0.69
CA GLU A 65 1.68 -19.57 0.83
C GLU A 65 0.79 -19.80 2.04
N VAL A 66 -0.37 -20.43 1.86
CA VAL A 66 -1.23 -20.85 2.96
C VAL A 66 -0.58 -22.00 3.72
N THR A 67 -0.52 -21.91 5.04
CA THR A 67 0.07 -22.95 5.90
C THR A 67 -0.93 -23.53 6.89
N HIS A 68 -2.02 -22.81 7.17
CA HIS A 68 -3.05 -23.20 8.12
C HIS A 68 -4.42 -22.89 7.55
N ASP A 69 -5.38 -23.77 7.83
CA ASP A 69 -6.76 -23.62 7.37
C ASP A 69 -7.52 -22.59 8.22
N ILE A 70 -8.01 -21.53 7.55
CA ILE A 70 -8.89 -20.52 8.13
C ILE A 70 -10.23 -20.39 7.40
N SER A 71 -10.62 -21.41 6.64
CA SER A 71 -11.87 -21.45 5.85
C SER A 71 -13.12 -21.28 6.71
N LYS A 72 -13.04 -21.65 8.01
CA LYS A 72 -14.10 -21.36 9.00
C LYS A 72 -14.39 -19.87 9.17
N TYR A 73 -13.44 -18.99 8.84
CA TYR A 73 -13.56 -17.54 8.96
C TYR A 73 -13.75 -16.83 7.62
N SER A 74 -13.12 -17.31 6.55
CA SER A 74 -13.16 -16.67 5.23
C SER A 74 -13.31 -17.66 4.08
N ALA A 75 -14.16 -17.32 3.12
CA ALA A 75 -14.30 -18.02 1.84
C ALA A 75 -13.45 -17.42 0.71
N ALA A 76 -12.51 -16.53 1.04
CA ALA A 76 -11.63 -15.92 0.06
C ALA A 76 -10.69 -16.95 -0.56
N LYS A 77 -10.64 -16.98 -1.90
CA LYS A 77 -9.84 -17.98 -2.62
C LYS A 77 -8.34 -17.93 -2.32
N VAL A 78 -7.83 -16.79 -1.83
CA VAL A 78 -6.43 -16.67 -1.39
C VAL A 78 -6.10 -17.58 -0.21
N PHE A 79 -7.09 -18.01 0.59
CA PHE A 79 -6.93 -18.90 1.75
C PHE A 79 -7.49 -20.31 1.53
N GLU A 80 -7.87 -20.66 0.30
CA GLU A 80 -8.70 -21.82 -0.03
C GLU A 80 -8.14 -23.17 0.41
N SER A 81 -6.83 -23.36 0.33
CA SER A 81 -6.19 -24.64 0.69
C SER A 81 -4.76 -24.45 1.18
N ILE A 82 -4.37 -25.26 2.16
CA ILE A 82 -2.97 -25.33 2.63
C ILE A 82 -2.06 -25.71 1.46
N GLY A 83 -0.92 -25.02 1.35
CA GLY A 83 0.03 -25.15 0.25
C GLY A 83 -0.30 -24.30 -0.98
N LYS A 84 -1.48 -23.66 -1.05
CA LYS A 84 -1.81 -22.75 -2.15
C LYS A 84 -0.85 -21.56 -2.16
N LYS A 85 -0.20 -21.34 -3.31
CA LYS A 85 0.66 -20.18 -3.56
C LYS A 85 -0.05 -19.13 -4.40
N THR A 86 -0.05 -17.90 -3.92
CA THR A 86 -0.61 -16.72 -4.58
C THR A 86 0.53 -15.74 -4.87
N PRO A 87 0.74 -15.30 -6.12
CA PRO A 87 1.74 -14.27 -6.42
C PRO A 87 1.45 -12.98 -5.64
N ILE A 88 2.50 -12.32 -5.13
CA ILE A 88 2.38 -11.04 -4.44
C ILE A 88 3.38 -9.99 -4.97
N ALA A 89 3.00 -8.73 -4.82
CA ALA A 89 3.89 -7.59 -4.91
C ALA A 89 3.86 -6.81 -3.60
N VAL A 90 5.02 -6.39 -3.10
CA VAL A 90 5.16 -5.66 -1.84
C VAL A 90 5.89 -4.35 -2.10
N ARG A 91 5.43 -3.29 -1.43
CA ARG A 91 6.16 -2.03 -1.34
C ARG A 91 6.29 -1.60 0.12
N PHE A 92 7.52 -1.33 0.50
CA PHE A 92 7.90 -0.71 1.75
C PHE A 92 8.19 0.77 1.54
N SER A 93 8.05 1.59 2.58
CA SER A 93 8.29 3.03 2.48
C SER A 93 8.43 3.72 3.82
N THR A 94 9.02 4.92 3.86
CA THR A 94 8.78 5.91 4.93
C THR A 94 7.42 6.59 4.70
N VAL A 95 7.08 7.68 5.41
CA VAL A 95 5.79 8.40 5.31
C VAL A 95 5.98 9.87 4.92
N GLY A 96 6.71 10.63 5.75
CA GLY A 96 6.72 12.10 5.70
C GLY A 96 7.73 12.71 4.74
N GLY A 97 8.72 11.94 4.29
CA GLY A 97 9.74 12.37 3.33
C GLY A 97 9.32 12.23 1.86
N GLU A 98 9.85 13.13 1.02
CA GLU A 98 9.69 13.09 -0.45
C GLU A 98 10.60 12.02 -1.08
N SER A 99 10.52 11.85 -2.41
CA SER A 99 11.21 10.77 -3.14
C SER A 99 12.73 10.71 -2.95
N GLY A 100 13.38 11.84 -2.63
CA GLY A 100 14.83 11.91 -2.38
C GLY A 100 15.24 11.91 -0.91
N SER A 101 14.30 11.68 0.02
CA SER A 101 14.59 11.63 1.46
C SER A 101 15.36 10.37 1.86
N ALA A 102 16.00 10.38 3.02
CA ALA A 102 16.75 9.22 3.54
C ALA A 102 15.83 8.12 4.12
N ASP A 103 16.25 6.86 3.98
CA ASP A 103 15.50 5.70 4.46
C ASP A 103 15.57 5.53 5.99
N THR A 104 16.70 5.87 6.62
CA THR A 104 17.00 5.61 8.04
C THR A 104 16.59 6.76 8.95
N VAL A 105 15.32 7.17 8.85
CA VAL A 105 14.73 8.25 9.66
C VAL A 105 13.65 7.72 10.61
N ARG A 106 13.37 8.44 11.71
CA ARG A 106 12.25 8.12 12.61
C ARG A 106 10.94 8.43 11.91
N ASP A 107 10.18 7.39 11.58
CA ASP A 107 8.91 7.48 10.86
C ASP A 107 8.19 6.12 10.95
N PRO A 108 6.85 6.01 10.85
CA PRO A 108 6.26 4.73 10.53
C PRO A 108 6.82 4.20 9.20
N ARG A 109 6.69 2.89 8.97
CA ARG A 109 7.00 2.30 7.67
C ARG A 109 5.75 1.76 7.02
N GLY A 110 5.53 2.13 5.76
CA GLY A 110 4.54 1.50 4.89
C GLY A 110 4.93 0.05 4.65
N PHE A 111 3.94 -0.84 4.65
CA PHE A 111 4.10 -2.25 4.29
C PHE A 111 2.85 -2.69 3.53
N ALA A 112 2.79 -2.33 2.25
CA ALA A 112 1.68 -2.64 1.38
C ALA A 112 1.90 -3.97 0.65
N VAL A 113 0.91 -4.85 0.67
CA VAL A 113 0.96 -6.16 0.00
C VAL A 113 -0.22 -6.27 -0.98
N LYS A 114 0.10 -6.54 -2.24
CA LYS A 114 -0.86 -6.85 -3.32
C LYS A 114 -0.84 -8.34 -3.55
N PHE A 115 -2.00 -8.98 -3.47
CA PHE A 115 -2.19 -10.39 -3.78
C PHE A 115 -2.92 -10.51 -5.11
N TYR A 116 -2.31 -11.19 -6.08
CA TYR A 116 -2.95 -11.49 -7.36
C TYR A 116 -3.70 -12.81 -7.22
N THR A 117 -4.97 -12.73 -6.83
CA THR A 117 -5.79 -13.91 -6.49
C THR A 117 -6.63 -14.40 -7.68
N ASP A 118 -7.27 -15.55 -7.52
CA ASP A 118 -8.22 -16.11 -8.50
C ASP A 118 -9.61 -15.45 -8.46
N ASP A 119 -9.77 -14.39 -7.66
CA ASP A 119 -10.95 -13.53 -7.59
C ASP A 119 -10.60 -12.05 -7.86
N GLY A 120 -9.41 -11.78 -8.42
CA GLY A 120 -8.90 -10.43 -8.66
C GLY A 120 -7.82 -10.01 -7.66
N ILE A 121 -7.57 -8.70 -7.55
CA ILE A 121 -6.56 -8.17 -6.63
C ILE A 121 -7.16 -7.98 -5.24
N TRP A 122 -6.45 -8.50 -4.23
CA TRP A 122 -6.62 -8.06 -2.85
C TRP A 122 -5.40 -7.23 -2.43
N ASP A 123 -5.62 -6.01 -1.94
CA ASP A 123 -4.54 -5.18 -1.40
C ASP A 123 -4.70 -5.04 0.13
N LEU A 124 -3.71 -5.53 0.87
CA LEU A 124 -3.56 -5.28 2.31
C LEU A 124 -2.54 -4.16 2.51
N VAL A 125 -3.05 -2.93 2.58
CA VAL A 125 -2.21 -1.71 2.61
C VAL A 125 -1.88 -1.35 4.06
N GLY A 126 -0.91 -2.06 4.62
CA GLY A 126 -0.53 -1.97 6.02
C GLY A 126 0.62 -1.03 6.34
N ASN A 127 1.00 -1.02 7.62
CA ASN A 127 2.16 -0.34 8.18
C ASN A 127 2.96 -1.29 9.09
N ASN A 128 4.14 -0.88 9.54
CA ASN A 128 4.94 -1.57 10.57
C ASN A 128 4.45 -1.37 12.01
N THR A 129 3.25 -0.80 12.18
CA THR A 129 2.58 -0.56 13.45
C THR A 129 1.14 -1.09 13.41
N PRO A 130 0.61 -1.69 14.50
CA PRO A 130 -0.77 -2.15 14.56
C PRO A 130 -1.80 -1.02 14.73
N ILE A 131 -1.36 0.21 14.95
CA ILE A 131 -2.21 1.38 15.25
C ILE A 131 -1.81 2.58 14.40
N PHE A 132 -2.55 3.68 14.52
CA PHE A 132 -2.23 4.96 13.88
C PHE A 132 -2.41 6.14 14.84
N PHE A 133 -2.01 7.33 14.40
CA PHE A 133 -2.05 8.56 15.21
C PHE A 133 -3.48 9.09 15.43
N ILE A 134 -4.37 8.88 14.47
CA ILE A 134 -5.71 9.44 14.47
C ILE A 134 -6.73 8.35 14.17
N ARG A 135 -7.98 8.57 14.59
CA ARG A 135 -9.12 7.66 14.42
C ARG A 135 -10.24 8.20 13.53
N ASP A 136 -10.08 9.40 12.98
CA ASP A 136 -11.04 9.99 12.04
C ASP A 136 -10.31 10.52 10.78
N PRO A 137 -10.72 10.11 9.57
CA PRO A 137 -10.01 10.45 8.34
C PRO A 137 -10.07 11.94 8.02
N THR A 138 -11.03 12.70 8.59
CA THR A 138 -11.10 14.14 8.34
C THR A 138 -9.85 14.88 8.82
N LEU A 139 -9.13 14.32 9.80
CA LEU A 139 -7.90 14.89 10.34
C LEU A 139 -6.67 14.47 9.53
N PHE A 140 -6.78 13.53 8.60
CA PHE A 140 -5.62 12.97 7.90
C PHE A 140 -4.85 14.02 7.08
N PRO A 141 -5.48 14.91 6.29
CA PRO A 141 -4.75 15.97 5.61
C PRO A 141 -4.00 16.90 6.57
N SER A 142 -4.66 17.34 7.65
CA SER A 142 -4.03 18.19 8.68
C SER A 142 -2.85 17.49 9.35
N PHE A 143 -3.02 16.23 9.75
CA PHE A 143 -1.94 15.40 10.30
C PHE A 143 -0.77 15.32 9.32
N ILE A 144 -1.01 14.98 8.05
CA ILE A 144 0.08 14.87 7.06
C ILE A 144 0.78 16.20 6.81
N HIS A 145 0.06 17.34 6.82
CA HIS A 145 0.70 18.65 6.72
C HIS A 145 1.69 18.89 7.86
N THR A 146 1.36 18.47 9.09
CA THR A 146 2.26 18.65 10.26
C THR A 146 3.51 17.78 10.21
N GLN A 147 3.46 16.65 9.50
CA GLN A 147 4.61 15.78 9.26
C GLN A 147 5.51 16.26 8.11
N LYS A 148 5.05 17.24 7.32
CA LYS A 148 5.69 17.71 6.09
C LYS A 148 6.37 19.06 6.31
N ARG A 149 6.27 19.96 5.33
CA ARG A 149 7.04 21.19 5.26
C ARG A 149 6.12 22.35 5.61
N ASN A 150 6.64 23.31 6.37
CA ASN A 150 5.95 24.57 6.61
C ASN A 150 5.68 25.28 5.27
N PRO A 151 4.47 25.83 5.07
CA PRO A 151 4.06 26.38 3.78
C PRO A 151 4.83 27.65 3.38
N ALA A 152 5.39 28.40 4.32
CA ALA A 152 6.16 29.61 4.04
C ALA A 152 7.66 29.33 3.87
N THR A 153 8.24 28.50 4.72
CA THR A 153 9.70 28.26 4.75
C THR A 153 10.14 27.04 3.94
N HIS A 154 9.22 26.13 3.64
CA HIS A 154 9.50 24.83 3.02
C HIS A 154 10.44 23.91 3.84
N LEU A 155 10.66 24.24 5.13
CA LEU A 155 11.44 23.44 6.08
C LEU A 155 10.53 22.53 6.92
N LYS A 156 11.12 21.52 7.58
CA LYS A 156 10.42 20.80 8.66
C LYS A 156 10.20 21.76 9.84
N ASP A 157 9.07 21.58 10.53
CA ASP A 157 8.62 22.50 11.57
C ASP A 157 8.16 21.71 12.79
N ALA A 158 8.89 21.87 13.89
CA ALA A 158 8.62 21.16 15.14
C ALA A 158 7.38 21.71 15.84
N ASP A 159 7.07 23.00 15.68
CA ASP A 159 5.87 23.61 16.27
C ASP A 159 4.63 23.03 15.58
N MET A 160 4.64 22.93 14.24
CA MET A 160 3.53 22.28 13.52
C MET A 160 3.32 20.83 13.98
N PHE A 161 4.41 20.06 14.12
CA PHE A 161 4.32 18.66 14.57
C PHE A 161 3.73 18.60 15.99
N TRP A 162 4.31 19.31 16.95
CA TRP A 162 3.94 19.19 18.36
C TRP A 162 2.62 19.88 18.72
N ASP A 163 2.26 20.98 18.06
CA ASP A 163 0.96 21.62 18.24
C ASP A 163 -0.18 20.63 17.95
N PHE A 164 -0.15 19.99 16.77
CA PHE A 164 -1.15 18.99 16.44
C PHE A 164 -1.16 17.79 17.40
N MET A 165 0.02 17.24 17.73
CA MET A 165 0.11 16.07 18.62
C MET A 165 -0.43 16.37 20.04
N THR A 166 -0.13 17.54 20.57
CA THR A 166 -0.55 17.93 21.93
C THR A 166 -2.02 18.33 22.01
N LEU A 167 -2.60 18.85 20.93
CA LEU A 167 -4.03 19.15 20.83
C LEU A 167 -4.90 17.92 20.53
N ARG A 168 -4.30 16.83 20.03
CA ARG A 168 -4.98 15.57 19.66
C ARG A 168 -4.48 14.40 20.52
N PRO A 169 -5.01 14.21 21.74
CA PRO A 169 -4.51 13.20 22.68
C PRO A 169 -4.64 11.76 22.17
N GLU A 170 -5.51 11.49 21.19
CA GLU A 170 -5.61 10.17 20.55
C GLU A 170 -4.30 9.69 19.89
N THR A 171 -3.37 10.62 19.60
CA THR A 171 -2.06 10.34 18.99
C THR A 171 -1.09 9.63 19.93
N MET A 172 -1.33 9.68 21.25
CA MET A 172 -0.38 9.28 22.28
C MET A 172 0.14 7.85 22.12
N HIS A 173 -0.73 6.89 21.82
CA HIS A 173 -0.34 5.48 21.70
C HIS A 173 0.65 5.26 20.55
N GLN A 174 0.38 5.85 19.39
CA GLN A 174 1.27 5.75 18.23
C GLN A 174 2.53 6.63 18.40
N LEU A 175 2.46 7.75 19.13
CA LEU A 175 3.65 8.55 19.47
C LEU A 175 4.65 7.74 20.31
N LEU A 176 4.19 7.05 21.37
CA LEU A 176 5.05 6.19 22.17
C LEU A 176 5.67 5.07 21.32
N TYR A 177 4.89 4.46 20.43
CA TYR A 177 5.42 3.46 19.49
C TYR A 177 6.48 4.05 18.55
N LEU A 178 6.22 5.23 17.98
CA LEU A 178 7.12 5.91 17.05
C LEU A 178 8.43 6.33 17.71
N PHE A 179 8.38 6.83 18.95
CA PHE A 179 9.57 7.32 19.67
C PHE A 179 10.34 6.23 20.40
N GLY A 180 9.79 5.01 20.51
CA GLY A 180 10.57 3.82 20.89
C GLY A 180 11.55 3.37 19.80
N ASP A 181 12.30 2.31 20.08
CA ASP A 181 13.36 1.79 19.17
C ASP A 181 12.81 1.40 17.79
N ARG A 182 11.58 0.88 17.74
CA ARG A 182 10.92 0.46 16.48
C ARG A 182 10.59 1.60 15.53
N GLY A 183 10.81 2.85 15.93
CA GLY A 183 10.70 4.03 15.07
C GLY A 183 11.71 4.09 13.94
N ILE A 184 12.84 3.35 14.05
CA ILE A 184 13.88 3.26 13.02
C ILE A 184 14.29 1.80 12.81
N PRO A 185 13.54 1.01 12.03
CA PRO A 185 13.93 -0.36 11.71
C PRO A 185 15.28 -0.42 10.98
N ASP A 186 16.06 -1.46 11.25
CA ASP A 186 17.30 -1.75 10.50
C ASP A 186 16.95 -2.40 9.16
N GLY A 187 16.57 -1.58 8.18
CA GLY A 187 16.06 -2.06 6.90
C GLY A 187 14.65 -2.65 6.98
N TYR A 188 14.06 -2.94 5.81
CA TYR A 188 12.66 -3.38 5.74
C TYR A 188 12.45 -4.83 6.18
N ARG A 189 13.49 -5.67 6.19
CA ARG A 189 13.38 -7.11 6.46
C ARG A 189 13.21 -7.41 7.96
N PHE A 190 13.57 -6.48 8.83
CA PHE A 190 13.60 -6.65 10.28
C PHE A 190 12.48 -5.91 11.01
N MET A 191 11.38 -5.60 10.31
CA MET A 191 10.15 -5.08 10.90
C MET A 191 8.97 -6.01 10.66
N ASN A 192 8.00 -5.98 11.57
CA ASN A 192 6.68 -6.58 11.32
C ASN A 192 5.89 -5.72 10.34
N GLY A 193 4.78 -6.25 9.85
CA GLY A 193 3.70 -5.43 9.32
C GLY A 193 2.33 -5.87 9.82
N TYR A 194 1.36 -5.00 9.62
CA TYR A 194 0.02 -5.10 10.19
C TYR A 194 -0.98 -4.51 9.21
N GLY A 195 -2.18 -5.07 9.15
CA GLY A 195 -3.31 -4.40 8.49
C GLY A 195 -3.76 -3.14 9.23
N SER A 196 -3.38 -3.03 10.52
CA SER A 196 -3.74 -2.01 11.51
C SER A 196 -5.24 -1.95 11.79
N HIS A 197 -6.05 -1.69 10.78
CA HIS A 197 -7.51 -1.67 10.87
C HIS A 197 -8.10 -3.02 11.25
N THR A 198 -9.29 -2.95 11.83
CA THR A 198 -10.19 -4.09 11.87
C THR A 198 -10.77 -4.30 10.47
N PHE A 199 -10.82 -5.53 10.01
CA PHE A 199 -11.49 -5.96 8.78
C PHE A 199 -12.57 -6.98 9.12
N LYS A 200 -13.36 -7.38 8.13
CA LYS A 200 -14.37 -8.44 8.25
C LYS A 200 -13.99 -9.60 7.34
N LEU A 201 -14.00 -10.82 7.87
CA LEU A 201 -13.95 -12.04 7.06
C LEU A 201 -15.32 -12.69 7.03
N VAL A 202 -15.70 -13.24 5.88
CA VAL A 202 -16.98 -13.92 5.66
C VAL A 202 -16.71 -15.33 5.14
N ASN A 203 -17.20 -16.34 5.86
CA ASN A 203 -17.03 -17.73 5.46
C ASN A 203 -18.08 -18.19 4.41
N ALA A 204 -18.01 -19.45 3.99
CA ALA A 204 -18.86 -19.98 2.92
C ALA A 204 -20.36 -20.03 3.29
N GLN A 205 -20.66 -20.00 4.59
CA GLN A 205 -22.02 -19.97 5.14
C GLN A 205 -22.55 -18.55 5.34
N GLY A 206 -21.77 -17.52 4.97
CA GLY A 206 -22.13 -16.12 5.17
C GLY A 206 -21.94 -15.63 6.62
N VAL A 207 -21.31 -16.43 7.48
CA VAL A 207 -20.99 -16.02 8.86
C VAL A 207 -19.79 -15.11 8.83
N ALA A 208 -19.93 -13.96 9.49
CA ALA A 208 -18.92 -12.92 9.49
C ALA A 208 -18.19 -12.82 10.84
N HIS A 209 -16.90 -12.49 10.76
CA HIS A 209 -16.02 -12.28 11.92
C HIS A 209 -15.19 -11.02 11.72
N TRP A 210 -14.95 -10.28 12.79
CA TRP A 210 -13.98 -9.19 12.79
C TRP A 210 -12.56 -9.75 12.92
N VAL A 211 -11.61 -9.18 12.18
CA VAL A 211 -10.22 -9.63 12.21
C VAL A 211 -9.21 -8.48 12.21
N LYS A 212 -8.03 -8.77 12.75
CA LYS A 212 -6.80 -7.97 12.57
C LYS A 212 -5.76 -8.83 11.86
N PHE A 213 -5.10 -8.29 10.83
CA PHE A 213 -3.99 -8.97 10.15
C PHE A 213 -2.64 -8.58 10.75
N HIS A 214 -1.80 -9.58 11.01
CA HIS A 214 -0.43 -9.44 11.52
C HIS A 214 0.51 -10.25 10.66
N TYR A 215 1.62 -9.69 10.19
CA TYR A 215 2.65 -10.47 9.51
C TYR A 215 4.01 -10.20 10.16
N LYS A 216 4.46 -11.18 10.95
CA LYS A 216 5.65 -11.08 11.80
C LYS A 216 6.90 -11.46 11.03
N THR A 217 7.97 -10.67 11.16
CA THR A 217 9.22 -10.95 10.46
C THR A 217 9.84 -12.26 10.95
N ASN A 218 10.26 -13.11 10.03
CA ASN A 218 10.98 -14.34 10.35
C ASN A 218 12.51 -14.10 10.48
N GLN A 219 12.98 -12.88 10.22
CA GLN A 219 14.38 -12.47 10.38
C GLN A 219 14.69 -11.94 11.79
N GLY A 220 13.66 -11.79 12.63
CA GLY A 220 13.74 -11.12 13.93
C GLY A 220 13.60 -9.61 13.83
N ILE A 221 13.18 -8.96 14.91
CA ILE A 221 13.12 -7.49 14.98
C ILE A 221 14.52 -6.95 15.22
N LYS A 222 14.92 -5.96 14.41
CA LYS A 222 16.16 -5.18 14.59
C LYS A 222 15.88 -3.71 14.27
N ASN A 223 16.51 -2.83 15.04
CA ASN A 223 16.35 -1.39 14.95
C ASN A 223 17.73 -0.72 14.93
N LEU A 224 17.81 0.48 14.37
CA LEU A 224 19.01 1.30 14.36
C LEU A 224 19.04 2.23 15.58
N PRO A 225 20.17 2.30 16.30
CA PRO A 225 20.46 3.41 17.19
C PRO A 225 20.36 4.76 16.45
N VAL A 226 19.96 5.81 17.15
CA VAL A 226 19.68 7.14 16.55
C VAL A 226 20.91 7.74 15.87
N ASP A 227 22.08 7.61 16.48
CA ASP A 227 23.37 8.05 15.93
C ASP A 227 23.75 7.28 14.65
N LYS A 228 23.58 5.95 14.67
CA LYS A 228 23.84 5.13 13.47
C LYS A 228 22.87 5.45 12.34
N ALA A 229 21.60 5.69 12.67
CA ALA A 229 20.58 6.09 11.71
C ALA A 229 20.92 7.44 11.04
N ALA A 230 21.44 8.41 11.81
CA ALA A 230 21.88 9.69 11.29
C ALA A 230 23.12 9.58 10.39
N GLU A 231 24.09 8.73 10.76
CA GLU A 231 25.24 8.42 9.91
C GLU A 231 24.79 7.83 8.56
N LEU A 232 23.91 6.82 8.59
CA LEU A 232 23.38 6.17 7.38
C LEU A 232 22.53 7.13 6.55
N ALA A 233 21.78 8.03 7.17
CA ALA A 233 20.95 8.99 6.44
C ALA A 233 21.76 9.92 5.53
N SER A 234 23.04 10.13 5.84
CA SER A 234 23.97 10.92 5.01
C SER A 234 24.88 10.06 4.11
N SER A 235 25.35 8.92 4.61
CA SER A 235 26.31 8.06 3.90
C SER A 235 25.66 7.09 2.91
N ASP A 236 24.43 6.66 3.17
CA ASP A 236 23.63 5.80 2.30
C ASP A 236 22.12 6.11 2.46
N PRO A 237 21.61 7.20 1.88
CA PRO A 237 20.20 7.59 2.01
C PRO A 237 19.23 6.55 1.43
N ASP A 238 19.72 5.57 0.67
CA ASP A 238 18.98 4.45 0.08
C ASP A 238 19.25 3.12 0.78
N TYR A 239 19.70 3.15 2.03
CA TYR A 239 20.10 1.98 2.83
C TYR A 239 19.08 0.84 2.79
N SER A 240 17.79 1.13 2.99
CA SER A 240 16.76 0.08 3.09
C SER A 240 16.39 -0.48 1.70
N ILE A 241 16.48 0.35 0.66
CA ILE A 241 16.40 -0.12 -0.74
C ILE A 241 17.56 -1.08 -1.04
N ARG A 242 18.79 -0.68 -0.70
CA ARG A 242 20.00 -1.47 -0.93
C ARG A 242 20.00 -2.79 -0.18
N ASP A 243 19.62 -2.79 1.10
CA ASP A 243 19.50 -4.01 1.93
C ASP A 243 18.52 -5.01 1.29
N LEU A 244 17.30 -4.57 0.97
CA LEU A 244 16.28 -5.44 0.40
C LEU A 244 16.73 -6.04 -0.95
N TYR A 245 17.25 -5.19 -1.83
CA TYR A 245 17.70 -5.63 -3.16
C TYR A 245 18.82 -6.67 -3.05
N ASN A 246 19.83 -6.39 -2.22
CA ASN A 246 21.00 -7.27 -2.07
C ASN A 246 20.64 -8.58 -1.38
N ALA A 247 19.74 -8.58 -0.40
CA ALA A 247 19.28 -9.79 0.26
C ALA A 247 18.63 -10.75 -0.74
N ILE A 248 17.69 -10.25 -1.54
CA ILE A 248 17.01 -11.03 -2.58
C ILE A 248 17.99 -11.50 -3.67
N ALA A 249 18.88 -10.60 -4.14
CA ALA A 249 19.86 -10.94 -5.17
C ALA A 249 20.84 -12.04 -4.73
N LYS A 250 21.10 -12.18 -3.42
CA LYS A 250 21.94 -13.23 -2.83
C LYS A 250 21.17 -14.49 -2.44
N GLY A 251 19.85 -14.52 -2.63
CA GLY A 251 19.00 -15.64 -2.21
C GLY A 251 18.64 -15.65 -0.71
N ASP A 252 18.99 -14.61 0.05
CA ASP A 252 18.54 -14.39 1.44
C ASP A 252 17.14 -13.76 1.44
N CYS A 253 16.19 -14.50 0.85
CA CYS A 253 14.82 -14.06 0.60
C CYS A 253 14.07 -13.80 1.91
N PRO A 254 13.72 -12.55 2.25
CA PRO A 254 13.02 -12.27 3.49
C PRO A 254 11.61 -12.83 3.47
N SER A 255 11.13 -13.20 4.65
CA SER A 255 9.78 -13.74 4.83
C SER A 255 9.11 -13.26 6.11
N TRP A 256 7.77 -13.36 6.09
CA TRP A 256 6.91 -13.02 7.22
C TRP A 256 5.84 -14.08 7.42
N THR A 257 5.50 -14.37 8.67
CA THR A 257 4.38 -15.25 9.03
C THR A 257 3.12 -14.43 9.20
N LEU A 258 2.17 -14.59 8.28
CA LEU A 258 0.83 -14.00 8.37
C LEU A 258 -0.02 -14.76 9.40
N SER A 259 -0.63 -14.01 10.29
CA SER A 259 -1.57 -14.45 11.32
C SER A 259 -2.76 -13.49 11.39
N ILE A 260 -3.87 -13.97 11.94
CA ILE A 260 -5.04 -13.15 12.23
C ILE A 260 -5.41 -13.22 13.72
N GLN A 261 -5.92 -12.12 14.28
CA GLN A 261 -6.79 -12.19 15.44
C GLN A 261 -8.23 -12.27 14.96
N VAL A 262 -9.10 -12.94 15.71
CA VAL A 262 -10.52 -13.08 15.37
C VAL A 262 -11.37 -12.66 16.56
N MET A 263 -12.35 -11.81 16.31
CA MET A 263 -13.37 -11.36 17.27
C MET A 263 -14.75 -11.62 16.66
N THR A 264 -15.63 -12.25 17.44
CA THR A 264 -17.03 -12.46 17.00
C THR A 264 -17.82 -11.15 17.03
N MET A 265 -18.97 -11.13 16.36
CA MET A 265 -19.86 -9.97 16.40
C MET A 265 -20.29 -9.62 17.84
N ALA A 266 -20.65 -10.62 18.66
CA ALA A 266 -21.03 -10.43 20.06
C ALA A 266 -19.86 -9.97 20.96
N GLN A 267 -18.63 -10.41 20.67
CA GLN A 267 -17.43 -9.91 21.38
C GLN A 267 -17.17 -8.43 21.06
N ALA A 268 -17.44 -8.00 19.83
CA ALA A 268 -17.30 -6.59 19.45
C ALA A 268 -18.31 -5.70 20.18
N GLU A 269 -19.56 -6.13 20.36
CA GLU A 269 -20.60 -5.40 21.10
C GLU A 269 -20.26 -5.24 22.59
N SER A 270 -19.55 -6.21 23.17
CA SER A 270 -19.13 -6.22 24.59
C SER A 270 -17.70 -5.69 24.81
N CYS A 271 -17.04 -5.22 23.76
CA CYS A 271 -15.67 -4.73 23.86
C CYS A 271 -15.62 -3.43 24.68
N LYS A 272 -14.66 -3.34 25.62
CA LYS A 272 -14.53 -2.21 26.56
C LYS A 272 -14.09 -0.90 25.92
N PHE A 273 -13.66 -0.96 24.67
CA PHE A 273 -13.27 0.15 23.83
C PHE A 273 -13.85 -0.09 22.45
N ASN A 274 -13.96 0.94 21.62
CA ASN A 274 -14.40 0.77 20.23
C ASN A 274 -13.44 -0.18 19.47
N PRO A 275 -13.87 -1.39 19.06
CA PRO A 275 -12.99 -2.36 18.40
C PRO A 275 -12.58 -1.93 16.98
N PHE A 276 -13.15 -0.83 16.49
CA PHE A 276 -12.87 -0.19 15.21
C PHE A 276 -12.06 1.11 15.35
N ASP A 277 -11.63 1.48 16.55
CA ASP A 277 -10.72 2.60 16.77
C ASP A 277 -9.29 2.21 16.38
N LEU A 278 -8.75 2.87 15.35
CA LEU A 278 -7.42 2.62 14.81
C LEU A 278 -6.28 2.96 15.79
N THR A 279 -6.55 3.67 16.88
CA THR A 279 -5.57 3.95 17.94
C THR A 279 -5.48 2.83 18.98
N LYS A 280 -6.27 1.75 18.83
CA LYS A 280 -6.35 0.62 19.77
C LYS A 280 -5.86 -0.68 19.17
N ILE A 281 -5.21 -1.50 20.00
CA ILE A 281 -4.92 -2.91 19.72
C ILE A 281 -5.96 -3.81 20.37
N TRP A 282 -6.09 -5.03 19.86
CA TRP A 282 -6.78 -6.12 20.54
C TRP A 282 -5.76 -6.90 21.38
N PRO A 283 -5.93 -7.01 22.71
CA PRO A 283 -4.97 -7.71 23.55
C PRO A 283 -4.76 -9.15 23.10
N HIS A 284 -3.51 -9.57 22.91
CA HIS A 284 -3.20 -10.94 22.47
C HIS A 284 -3.63 -12.00 23.49
N SER A 285 -3.73 -11.65 24.78
CA SER A 285 -4.23 -12.54 25.84
C SER A 285 -5.71 -12.88 25.69
N GLU A 286 -6.49 -12.00 25.06
CA GLU A 286 -7.92 -12.18 24.82
C GLU A 286 -8.19 -12.70 23.40
N TYR A 287 -7.41 -12.20 22.44
CA TYR A 287 -7.53 -12.53 21.03
C TYR A 287 -6.18 -13.05 20.51
N PRO A 288 -5.84 -14.33 20.71
CA PRO A 288 -4.55 -14.87 20.32
C PRO A 288 -4.37 -14.87 18.80
N LEU A 289 -3.12 -14.84 18.36
CA LEU A 289 -2.77 -14.94 16.94
C LEU A 289 -3.06 -16.35 16.42
N ILE A 290 -3.82 -16.43 15.34
CA ILE A 290 -4.09 -17.65 14.58
C ILE A 290 -3.23 -17.61 13.32
N PRO A 291 -2.28 -18.54 13.14
CA PRO A 291 -1.44 -18.56 11.95
C PRO A 291 -2.28 -18.81 10.69
N VAL A 292 -1.86 -18.23 9.56
CA VAL A 292 -2.54 -18.35 8.26
C VAL A 292 -1.58 -18.86 7.20
N GLY A 293 -0.43 -18.19 7.04
CA GLY A 293 0.45 -18.43 5.89
C GLY A 293 1.78 -17.69 5.99
N LYS A 294 2.57 -17.78 4.93
CA LYS A 294 3.90 -17.18 4.83
C LYS A 294 3.98 -16.28 3.61
N LEU A 295 4.45 -15.06 3.80
CA LEU A 295 4.85 -14.13 2.73
C LEU A 295 6.35 -14.31 2.48
N VAL A 296 6.77 -14.49 1.23
CA VAL A 296 8.17 -14.62 0.83
C VAL A 296 8.44 -13.65 -0.32
N LEU A 297 9.53 -12.89 -0.24
CA LEU A 297 10.00 -12.03 -1.32
C LEU A 297 11.27 -12.63 -1.93
N ASP A 298 11.18 -13.06 -3.17
CA ASP A 298 12.23 -13.82 -3.86
C ASP A 298 12.61 -13.21 -5.23
N ARG A 299 12.02 -12.07 -5.60
CA ARG A 299 12.28 -11.41 -6.88
C ARG A 299 12.35 -9.90 -6.75
N ASN A 300 13.49 -9.35 -7.17
CA ASN A 300 13.66 -7.91 -7.35
C ASN A 300 12.88 -7.38 -8.56
N PRO A 301 12.46 -6.09 -8.56
CA PRO A 301 11.91 -5.45 -9.75
C PRO A 301 12.92 -5.45 -10.90
N LYS A 302 12.46 -5.64 -12.14
CA LYS A 302 13.34 -5.49 -13.33
C LYS A 302 13.57 -4.02 -13.64
N ASN A 303 12.53 -3.19 -13.46
CA ASN A 303 12.63 -1.75 -13.58
C ASN A 303 11.86 -1.08 -12.42
N TYR A 304 12.57 -0.29 -11.61
CA TYR A 304 11.99 0.35 -10.42
C TYR A 304 10.79 1.25 -10.78
N PHE A 305 10.89 2.07 -11.83
CA PHE A 305 9.83 2.99 -12.18
C PHE A 305 8.54 2.26 -12.59
N ALA A 306 8.66 1.26 -13.48
CA ALA A 306 7.53 0.47 -13.97
C ALA A 306 6.88 -0.40 -12.89
N GLU A 307 7.68 -0.99 -12.00
CA GLU A 307 7.22 -2.03 -11.06
C GLU A 307 7.06 -1.53 -9.61
N VAL A 308 7.66 -0.41 -9.24
CA VAL A 308 7.64 0.13 -7.86
C VAL A 308 7.09 1.55 -7.81
N GLU A 309 7.52 2.45 -8.70
CA GLU A 309 6.98 3.81 -8.68
C GLU A 309 5.51 3.83 -9.12
N GLN A 310 5.20 3.09 -10.19
CA GLN A 310 3.85 2.99 -10.75
C GLN A 310 2.92 1.99 -10.05
N ILE A 311 3.39 1.19 -9.08
CA ILE A 311 2.51 0.28 -8.36
C ILE A 311 1.46 1.05 -7.52
N ALA A 312 0.24 0.55 -7.49
CA ALA A 312 -0.89 1.20 -6.84
C ALA A 312 -1.63 0.19 -5.97
N PHE A 313 -1.73 0.47 -4.67
CA PHE A 313 -2.43 -0.39 -3.69
C PHE A 313 -3.64 0.34 -3.16
N SER A 314 -4.83 -0.25 -3.19
CA SER A 314 -6.04 0.38 -2.66
C SER A 314 -6.72 -0.50 -1.61
N PRO A 315 -6.99 -0.01 -0.39
CA PRO A 315 -7.77 -0.77 0.60
C PRO A 315 -9.17 -1.17 0.14
N SER A 316 -9.71 -0.55 -0.91
CA SER A 316 -10.97 -0.97 -1.56
C SER A 316 -10.82 -2.12 -2.56
N ASN A 317 -9.59 -2.53 -2.90
CA ASN A 317 -9.34 -3.76 -3.65
C ASN A 317 -9.48 -4.95 -2.69
N LEU A 318 -10.71 -5.38 -2.50
CA LEU A 318 -11.11 -6.52 -1.69
C LEU A 318 -11.67 -7.62 -2.59
N VAL A 319 -11.63 -8.86 -2.12
CA VAL A 319 -12.13 -10.03 -2.83
C VAL A 319 -13.21 -10.72 -1.98
N PRO A 320 -14.17 -11.46 -2.59
CA PRO A 320 -15.24 -12.11 -1.85
C PRO A 320 -14.72 -12.93 -0.67
N GLY A 321 -15.30 -12.72 0.51
CA GLY A 321 -14.82 -13.30 1.78
C GLY A 321 -13.94 -12.38 2.63
N ILE A 322 -13.58 -11.19 2.12
CA ILE A 322 -12.90 -10.11 2.85
C ILE A 322 -13.66 -8.80 2.62
N GLU A 323 -14.01 -8.12 3.69
CA GLU A 323 -14.79 -6.88 3.68
C GLU A 323 -14.20 -5.83 4.64
N PRO A 324 -14.51 -4.54 4.46
CA PRO A 324 -14.09 -3.52 5.42
C PRO A 324 -14.92 -3.61 6.71
N SER A 325 -14.39 -3.03 7.77
CA SER A 325 -15.13 -2.76 9.01
C SER A 325 -15.63 -1.30 9.06
N PRO A 326 -16.49 -0.92 10.02
CA PRO A 326 -16.90 0.47 10.20
C PRO A 326 -15.82 1.36 10.85
N ASP A 327 -14.56 0.94 10.91
CA ASP A 327 -13.42 1.80 11.26
C ASP A 327 -13.43 3.04 10.35
N LYS A 328 -13.65 4.22 10.95
CA LYS A 328 -13.78 5.49 10.22
C LYS A 328 -12.57 5.78 9.34
N MET A 329 -11.36 5.50 9.84
CA MET A 329 -10.14 5.69 9.06
C MET A 329 -10.12 4.76 7.86
N LEU A 330 -10.47 3.48 8.04
CA LEU A 330 -10.56 2.55 6.92
C LEU A 330 -11.57 3.04 5.87
N GLN A 331 -12.75 3.49 6.30
CA GLN A 331 -13.80 4.01 5.41
C GLN A 331 -13.30 5.16 4.54
N GLY A 332 -12.58 6.14 5.10
CA GLY A 332 -11.97 7.23 4.32
C GLY A 332 -10.93 6.72 3.31
N ARG A 333 -10.14 5.70 3.68
CA ARG A 333 -9.14 5.09 2.79
C ARG A 333 -9.75 4.31 1.63
N LEU A 334 -10.98 3.78 1.75
CA LEU A 334 -11.64 3.08 0.64
C LEU A 334 -11.82 3.98 -0.59
N PHE A 335 -12.01 5.29 -0.38
CA PHE A 335 -12.11 6.30 -1.44
C PHE A 335 -10.72 6.84 -1.85
N SER A 336 -9.94 7.32 -0.87
CA SER A 336 -8.78 8.19 -1.11
C SER A 336 -7.70 7.58 -2.02
N TYR A 337 -7.45 6.26 -1.94
CA TYR A 337 -6.38 5.62 -2.70
C TYR A 337 -6.67 5.58 -4.20
N SER A 338 -7.85 5.08 -4.59
CA SER A 338 -8.25 5.04 -5.99
C SER A 338 -8.35 6.44 -6.59
N ASP A 339 -8.75 7.43 -5.80
CA ASP A 339 -8.79 8.83 -6.22
C ASP A 339 -7.37 9.38 -6.52
N THR A 340 -6.44 9.28 -5.57
CA THR A 340 -5.07 9.76 -5.79
C THR A 340 -4.33 8.99 -6.89
N HIS A 341 -4.67 7.71 -7.13
CA HIS A 341 -4.12 6.95 -8.26
C HIS A 341 -4.57 7.50 -9.62
N ARG A 342 -5.84 7.89 -9.76
CA ARG A 342 -6.33 8.49 -11.01
C ARG A 342 -5.63 9.80 -11.32
N HIS A 343 -5.29 10.59 -10.30
CA HIS A 343 -4.47 11.79 -10.45
C HIS A 343 -3.01 11.45 -10.79
N ARG A 344 -2.37 10.58 -10.00
CA ARG A 344 -0.93 10.32 -10.07
C ARG A 344 -0.51 9.52 -11.31
N LEU A 345 -1.33 8.56 -11.72
CA LEU A 345 -1.01 7.57 -12.76
C LEU A 345 -1.96 7.61 -13.95
N GLY A 346 -3.11 8.30 -13.83
CA GLY A 346 -4.13 8.37 -14.87
C GLY A 346 -5.32 7.43 -14.64
N ALA A 347 -6.40 7.65 -15.40
CA ALA A 347 -7.66 6.93 -15.24
C ALA A 347 -7.54 5.41 -15.43
N ASN A 348 -6.65 4.98 -16.33
CA ASN A 348 -6.43 3.58 -16.71
C ASN A 348 -5.24 2.93 -15.98
N TYR A 349 -4.81 3.44 -14.81
CA TYR A 349 -3.63 2.93 -14.09
C TYR A 349 -3.67 1.43 -13.76
N LEU A 350 -4.87 0.83 -13.66
CA LEU A 350 -5.05 -0.61 -13.44
C LEU A 350 -4.67 -1.47 -14.65
N GLN A 351 -4.51 -0.87 -15.83
CA GLN A 351 -4.02 -1.57 -17.02
C GLN A 351 -2.48 -1.63 -17.06
N LEU A 352 -1.77 -0.86 -16.23
CA LEU A 352 -0.32 -0.96 -16.09
C LEU A 352 0.06 -2.38 -15.62
N PRO A 353 1.12 -3.01 -16.17
CA PRO A 353 1.41 -4.43 -15.92
C PRO A 353 1.44 -4.84 -14.45
N VAL A 354 2.05 -4.02 -13.58
CA VAL A 354 2.15 -4.30 -12.14
C VAL A 354 0.81 -4.15 -11.39
N ASN A 355 -0.13 -3.37 -11.93
CA ASN A 355 -1.44 -3.14 -11.32
C ASN A 355 -2.55 -4.02 -11.91
N CYS A 356 -2.28 -4.68 -13.03
CA CYS A 356 -3.24 -5.53 -13.71
C CYS A 356 -3.53 -6.80 -12.89
N PRO A 357 -4.81 -7.19 -12.70
CA PRO A 357 -5.19 -8.43 -12.04
C PRO A 357 -4.98 -9.64 -12.98
N PHE A 358 -3.74 -9.88 -13.42
CA PHE A 358 -3.39 -10.82 -14.49
C PHE A 358 -3.80 -12.29 -14.28
N ARG A 359 -4.22 -12.66 -13.07
CA ARG A 359 -4.73 -14.00 -12.71
C ARG A 359 -6.18 -14.23 -13.15
N VAL A 360 -6.89 -13.17 -13.53
CA VAL A 360 -8.29 -13.22 -13.97
C VAL A 360 -8.48 -12.39 -15.22
N THR A 361 -9.48 -12.74 -16.03
CA THR A 361 -9.90 -11.90 -17.14
C THR A 361 -10.79 -10.79 -16.59
N VAL A 362 -10.36 -9.53 -16.75
CA VAL A 362 -11.19 -8.36 -16.42
C VAL A 362 -12.28 -8.24 -17.49
N SER A 363 -13.54 -8.27 -17.04
CA SER A 363 -14.69 -8.21 -17.94
C SER A 363 -15.80 -7.38 -17.28
N ASN A 364 -16.07 -6.20 -17.83
CA ASN A 364 -16.98 -5.21 -17.26
C ASN A 364 -17.52 -4.23 -18.34
N TYR A 365 -18.18 -3.17 -17.87
CA TYR A 365 -18.84 -2.16 -18.72
C TYR A 365 -18.10 -0.82 -18.78
N GLN A 366 -16.87 -0.73 -18.25
CA GLN A 366 -16.03 0.48 -18.33
C GLN A 366 -15.30 0.53 -19.68
N ARG A 367 -15.16 1.73 -20.27
CA ARG A 367 -14.53 1.96 -21.58
C ARG A 367 -13.71 3.26 -21.59
N ASP A 368 -12.88 3.39 -22.61
CA ASP A 368 -12.18 4.60 -23.04
C ASP A 368 -11.14 5.13 -22.03
N GLY A 369 -11.09 6.44 -21.83
CA GLY A 369 -10.10 7.12 -20.98
C GLY A 369 -8.71 7.28 -21.63
N PRO A 370 -7.88 8.19 -21.09
CA PRO A 370 -6.53 8.43 -21.61
C PRO A 370 -5.63 7.18 -21.44
N GLN A 371 -4.68 7.02 -22.38
CA GLN A 371 -3.69 5.93 -22.38
C GLN A 371 -4.31 4.53 -22.21
N ASN A 372 -5.48 4.31 -22.82
CA ASN A 372 -6.12 3.01 -22.81
C ASN A 372 -5.31 1.98 -23.61
N MET A 373 -4.90 0.88 -22.96
CA MET A 373 -4.15 -0.22 -23.56
C MET A 373 -5.04 -1.42 -23.91
N SER A 374 -6.24 -1.51 -23.34
CA SER A 374 -7.21 -2.57 -23.59
C SER A 374 -8.65 -2.08 -23.35
N ASN A 375 -9.45 -2.00 -24.42
CA ASN A 375 -10.82 -1.45 -24.38
C ASN A 375 -11.96 -2.49 -24.50
N GLN A 376 -11.68 -3.77 -24.25
CA GLN A 376 -12.68 -4.86 -24.28
C GLN A 376 -13.41 -5.02 -25.63
N ASP A 377 -12.72 -4.73 -26.73
CA ASP A 377 -13.16 -4.92 -28.12
C ASP A 377 -14.60 -4.44 -28.39
N GLY A 378 -15.40 -5.23 -29.11
CA GLY A 378 -16.80 -4.93 -29.46
C GLY A 378 -17.84 -5.38 -28.42
N ALA A 379 -17.43 -5.71 -27.18
CA ALA A 379 -18.35 -6.21 -26.16
C ALA A 379 -19.39 -5.14 -25.75
N PRO A 380 -20.66 -5.50 -25.47
CA PRO A 380 -21.67 -4.55 -24.97
C PRO A 380 -21.15 -3.76 -23.76
N ASN A 381 -21.36 -2.43 -23.78
CA ASN A 381 -20.87 -1.51 -22.75
C ASN A 381 -21.99 -1.03 -21.79
N TYR A 382 -23.14 -1.70 -21.77
CA TYR A 382 -24.28 -1.40 -20.89
C TYR A 382 -24.86 -2.65 -20.22
N PHE A 383 -25.45 -2.49 -19.04
CA PHE A 383 -26.09 -3.56 -18.26
C PHE A 383 -27.47 -3.12 -17.74
N PRO A 384 -28.51 -3.98 -17.80
CA PRO A 384 -28.51 -5.31 -18.41
C PRO A 384 -28.51 -5.24 -19.96
N ASN A 385 -28.14 -6.34 -20.63
CA ASN A 385 -28.18 -6.45 -22.09
C ASN A 385 -28.57 -7.86 -22.54
N SER A 386 -29.06 -7.99 -23.78
CA SER A 386 -29.45 -9.26 -24.42
C SER A 386 -28.38 -9.82 -25.36
N PHE A 387 -27.14 -9.33 -25.26
CA PHE A 387 -26.06 -9.58 -26.22
C PHE A 387 -24.85 -10.27 -25.57
N SER A 388 -25.09 -11.15 -24.61
CA SER A 388 -24.07 -11.96 -23.92
C SER A 388 -22.97 -11.15 -23.21
N GLY A 389 -23.28 -9.93 -22.75
CA GLY A 389 -22.35 -9.16 -21.93
C GLY A 389 -22.12 -9.79 -20.53
N PRO A 390 -21.10 -9.32 -19.78
CA PRO A 390 -20.74 -9.85 -18.46
C PRO A 390 -21.91 -9.87 -17.46
N GLN A 391 -22.05 -10.94 -16.69
CA GLN A 391 -23.16 -11.13 -15.74
C GLN A 391 -22.67 -11.06 -14.29
N GLU A 392 -23.60 -10.83 -13.37
CA GLU A 392 -23.34 -10.86 -11.93
C GLU A 392 -22.88 -12.25 -11.47
N CYS A 393 -22.02 -12.31 -10.44
CA CYS A 393 -21.49 -13.56 -9.89
C CYS A 393 -22.31 -14.03 -8.67
N PRO A 394 -23.05 -15.16 -8.73
CA PRO A 394 -23.85 -15.63 -7.60
C PRO A 394 -23.03 -16.00 -6.36
N ARG A 395 -21.78 -16.45 -6.54
CA ARG A 395 -20.88 -16.73 -5.40
C ARG A 395 -20.54 -15.44 -4.65
N ALA A 396 -20.19 -14.38 -5.37
CA ALA A 396 -19.88 -13.09 -4.75
C ALA A 396 -21.09 -12.54 -3.98
N GLN A 397 -22.29 -12.62 -4.58
CA GLN A 397 -23.54 -12.18 -3.94
C GLN A 397 -23.81 -12.92 -2.62
N ARG A 398 -23.57 -14.24 -2.54
CA ARG A 398 -23.74 -15.02 -1.30
C ARG A 398 -22.74 -14.64 -0.19
N LEU A 399 -21.60 -14.08 -0.57
CA LEU A 399 -20.53 -13.69 0.35
C LEU A 399 -20.60 -12.22 0.77
N GLN A 400 -21.73 -11.55 0.55
CA GLN A 400 -22.03 -10.19 0.99
C GLN A 400 -23.15 -10.19 2.05
N PRO A 401 -22.89 -10.68 3.27
CA PRO A 401 -23.90 -10.73 4.31
C PRO A 401 -24.35 -9.32 4.68
N ARG A 402 -25.66 -9.16 4.81
CA ARG A 402 -26.27 -7.93 5.32
C ARG A 402 -25.89 -7.76 6.79
N PHE A 403 -25.70 -6.51 7.20
CA PHE A 403 -25.53 -6.15 8.60
C PHE A 403 -26.56 -5.09 8.97
N ASN A 404 -27.05 -5.15 10.21
CA ASN A 404 -27.99 -4.18 10.72
C ASN A 404 -27.23 -2.93 11.17
N VAL A 405 -27.79 -1.77 10.89
CA VAL A 405 -27.29 -0.46 11.35
C VAL A 405 -28.41 0.23 12.12
N SER A 406 -28.06 0.95 13.19
CA SER A 406 -28.98 1.71 14.01
C SER A 406 -28.29 2.97 14.55
N GLY A 407 -29.08 3.99 14.89
CA GLY A 407 -28.61 5.29 15.38
C GLY A 407 -28.89 6.44 14.41
N ASP A 408 -28.63 7.66 14.86
CA ASP A 408 -28.83 8.87 14.05
C ASP A 408 -27.65 9.10 13.11
N VAL A 409 -27.92 9.73 11.96
CA VAL A 409 -26.87 10.17 11.03
C VAL A 409 -26.34 11.53 11.50
N ASP A 410 -25.15 11.55 12.09
CA ASP A 410 -24.49 12.77 12.59
C ASP A 410 -22.95 12.65 12.56
N ARG A 411 -22.24 13.76 12.84
CA ARG A 411 -20.79 13.82 13.02
C ARG A 411 -20.41 13.54 14.47
N TYR A 412 -20.36 12.26 14.84
CA TYR A 412 -19.93 11.85 16.18
C TYR A 412 -18.43 12.08 16.39
N ASP A 413 -18.06 13.14 17.11
CA ASP A 413 -16.68 13.36 17.55
C ASP A 413 -16.27 12.33 18.61
N SER A 414 -15.04 11.84 18.49
CA SER A 414 -14.44 10.80 19.35
C SER A 414 -13.27 11.32 20.18
N GLY A 415 -12.94 12.62 20.09
CA GLY A 415 -11.72 13.19 20.67
C GLY A 415 -11.68 13.21 22.20
N GLN A 416 -12.81 13.48 22.87
CA GLN A 416 -12.87 13.54 24.35
C GLN A 416 -13.64 12.39 25.00
N THR A 417 -14.42 11.63 24.23
CA THR A 417 -15.31 10.58 24.75
C THR A 417 -14.66 9.21 24.80
N GLU A 418 -13.60 8.99 24.02
CA GLU A 418 -12.88 7.73 23.93
C GLU A 418 -11.56 7.76 24.72
N ASP A 419 -11.16 6.61 25.26
CA ASP A 419 -9.92 6.48 26.04
C ASP A 419 -8.67 6.71 25.17
N ASN A 420 -7.80 7.62 25.58
CA ASN A 420 -6.58 7.98 24.86
C ASN A 420 -5.29 7.46 25.52
N PHE A 421 -5.36 6.97 26.75
CA PHE A 421 -4.18 6.81 27.60
C PHE A 421 -3.97 5.40 28.16
N SER A 422 -5.00 4.57 28.31
CA SER A 422 -4.81 3.27 28.99
C SER A 422 -3.87 2.34 28.23
N GLN A 423 -4.09 2.14 26.93
CA GLN A 423 -3.20 1.28 26.11
C GLN A 423 -1.83 1.91 25.89
N ALA A 424 -1.74 3.24 25.79
CA ALA A 424 -0.46 3.95 25.75
C ALA A 424 0.36 3.71 27.02
N THR A 425 -0.29 3.77 28.19
CA THR A 425 0.32 3.49 29.50
C THR A 425 0.78 2.05 29.60
N LEU A 426 0.02 1.09 29.05
CA LEU A 426 0.41 -0.32 29.00
C LEU A 426 1.61 -0.58 28.09
N LEU A 427 1.79 0.19 27.02
CA LEU A 427 2.98 0.10 26.16
C LEU A 427 4.22 0.70 26.83
N TYR A 428 4.06 1.78 27.60
CA TYR A 428 5.16 2.46 28.29
C TYR A 428 5.73 1.64 29.45
N LYS A 429 4.87 0.92 30.17
CA LYS A 429 5.26 -0.03 31.23
C LYS A 429 5.90 -1.28 30.64
#